data_AF-A0A381ZKK6-F1
#
_entry.id   AF-A0A381ZKK6-F1
#
_cell.length_a   1.000
_cell.length_b   1.000
_cell.length_c   1.000
_cell.angle_alpha   90.00
_cell.angle_beta   90.00
_cell.angle_gamma   90.00
#
_symmetry.space_group_name_H-M   'P 1'
#
loop_
_entity.id
_entity.type
_entity.pdbx_description
1 polymer ?
#
loop_
_entity_poly.entity_id
_entity_poly.type
_entity_poly.pdbx_seq_one_letter_code
_entity_poly.pdbx_strand_id
1 'polypeptide(L)'
;MKQGELIREFVVSSEVMVVSDETVAPLYLDQLLTALKGMRVTSQILPCGEDTKSLHTVNQLFDTMLEASCSRSVTVVALGGGVIGDIAGFVAACYHRGVEFLQVPTT
;
A
#
# COMPACT_ATOMS: atom_id res chain seq x y z
N MET A 1 -6.71 -22.26 -0.03
CA MET A 1 -5.55 -21.43 -0.43
C MET A 1 -5.55 -20.21 0.48
N LYS A 2 -4.48 -20.00 1.26
CA LYS A 2 -4.43 -18.86 2.19
C LYS A 2 -4.24 -17.60 1.34
N GLN A 3 -5.14 -16.63 1.42
CA GLN A 3 -5.15 -15.41 0.58
C GLN A 3 -3.79 -14.70 0.44
N GLY A 4 -2.91 -14.81 1.46
CA GLY A 4 -1.54 -14.28 1.40
C GLY A 4 -0.63 -14.91 0.33
N GLU A 5 -0.82 -16.19 -0.03
CA GLU A 5 -0.02 -16.83 -1.09
C GLU A 5 -0.35 -16.28 -2.48
N LEU A 6 -1.61 -15.87 -2.70
CA LEU A 6 -2.05 -15.30 -3.98
C LEU A 6 -1.41 -13.92 -4.23
N ILE A 7 -1.24 -13.12 -3.18
CA ILE A 7 -0.70 -11.75 -3.28
C ILE A 7 0.70 -11.76 -3.89
N ARG A 8 1.54 -12.74 -3.55
CA ARG A 8 2.89 -12.87 -4.12
C ARG A 8 2.90 -13.03 -5.63
N GLU A 9 1.87 -13.64 -6.21
CA GLU A 9 1.81 -13.88 -7.65
C GLU A 9 1.51 -12.58 -8.43
N PHE A 10 0.90 -11.60 -7.77
CA PHE A 10 0.55 -10.30 -8.36
C PHE A 10 1.55 -9.18 -8.02
N VAL A 11 2.43 -9.41 -7.05
CA VAL A 11 3.50 -8.45 -6.74
C VAL A 11 4.72 -8.77 -7.61
N VAL A 12 4.87 -8.00 -8.69
CA VAL A 12 5.87 -8.23 -9.73
C VAL A 12 7.30 -7.86 -9.28
N SER A 13 7.43 -6.97 -8.30
CA SER A 13 8.73 -6.44 -7.86
C SER A 13 9.10 -6.85 -6.44
N SER A 14 10.37 -6.68 -6.08
CA SER A 14 10.86 -6.96 -4.72
C SER A 14 10.62 -5.80 -3.74
N GLU A 15 9.95 -4.73 -4.18
CA GLU A 15 9.70 -3.49 -3.42
C GLU A 15 8.20 -3.27 -3.29
N VAL A 16 7.70 -3.19 -2.05
CA VAL A 16 6.27 -3.08 -1.78
C VAL A 16 6.00 -1.92 -0.85
N MET A 17 5.08 -1.04 -1.25
CA MET A 17 4.54 0.00 -0.40
C MET A 17 3.12 -0.41 0.04
N VAL A 18 2.94 -0.75 1.31
CA VAL A 18 1.63 -1.10 1.88
C VAL A 18 1.01 0.14 2.50
N VAL A 19 -0.21 0.48 2.08
CA VAL A 19 -0.99 1.56 2.67
C VAL A 19 -2.22 0.95 3.35
N SER A 20 -2.44 1.30 4.62
CA SER A 20 -3.58 0.83 5.41
C SER A 20 -4.06 1.94 6.34
N ASP A 21 -5.25 1.77 6.91
CA ASP A 21 -5.72 2.62 8.00
C ASP A 21 -5.51 1.97 9.39
N GLU A 22 -5.68 2.78 10.45
CA GLU A 22 -5.56 2.39 11.86
C GLU A 22 -6.56 1.29 12.30
N THR A 23 -7.67 1.11 11.57
CA THR A 23 -8.69 0.10 11.90
C THR A 23 -8.33 -1.26 11.28
N VAL A 24 -7.86 -1.24 10.03
CA VAL A 24 -7.56 -2.44 9.24
C VAL A 24 -6.16 -2.99 9.54
N ALA A 25 -5.19 -2.11 9.79
CA ALA A 25 -3.80 -2.52 9.98
C ALA A 25 -3.64 -3.55 11.13
N PRO A 26 -4.21 -3.36 12.34
CA PRO A 26 -4.07 -4.33 13.43
C PRO A 26 -4.67 -5.71 13.14
N LEU A 27 -5.60 -5.79 12.17
CA LEU A 27 -6.31 -7.02 11.85
C LEU A 27 -5.59 -7.85 10.79
N TYR A 28 -4.98 -7.19 9.79
CA TYR A 28 -4.53 -7.87 8.58
C TYR A 28 -3.09 -7.55 8.15
N LEU A 29 -2.49 -6.46 8.66
CA LEU A 29 -1.16 -6.03 8.22
C LEU A 29 -0.11 -7.10 8.50
N ASP A 30 -0.07 -7.67 9.69
CA ASP A 30 0.91 -8.70 10.05
C ASP A 30 0.81 -9.96 9.17
N GLN A 31 -0.42 -10.34 8.80
CA GLN A 31 -0.65 -11.45 7.89
C GLN A 31 -0.11 -11.13 6.49
N LEU A 32 -0.33 -9.90 6.02
CA LEU A 32 0.19 -9.42 4.73
C LEU A 32 1.72 -9.33 4.75
N LEU A 33 2.33 -8.77 5.80
CA LEU A 33 3.79 -8.69 5.94
C LEU A 33 4.43 -10.07 6.00
N THR A 34 3.79 -11.02 6.68
CA THR A 34 4.22 -12.43 6.70
C THR A 34 4.16 -13.02 5.28
N ALA A 35 3.08 -12.74 4.55
CA ALA A 35 2.96 -13.14 3.16
C ALA A 35 4.03 -12.48 2.29
N LEU A 36 4.44 -11.24 2.53
CA LEU A 36 5.46 -10.53 1.74
C LEU A 36 6.90 -10.77 2.21
N LYS A 37 7.12 -11.70 3.15
CA LYS A 37 8.45 -11.99 3.70
C LYS A 37 9.48 -12.31 2.61
N GLY A 38 10.62 -11.61 2.65
CA GLY A 38 11.70 -11.70 1.65
C GLY A 38 11.70 -10.55 0.64
N MET A 39 10.69 -9.68 0.70
CA MET A 39 10.60 -8.46 -0.09
C MET A 39 10.96 -7.24 0.78
N ARG A 40 11.34 -6.13 0.15
CA ARG A 40 11.53 -4.84 0.82
C ARG A 40 10.17 -4.18 0.98
N VAL A 41 9.59 -4.32 2.16
CA VAL A 41 8.26 -3.78 2.46
C VAL A 41 8.37 -2.51 3.28
N THR A 42 7.79 -1.43 2.77
CA THR A 42 7.52 -0.18 3.49
C THR A 42 6.02 -0.15 3.76
N SER A 43 5.61 0.28 4.95
CA SER A 43 4.20 0.40 5.29
C SER A 43 3.90 1.76 5.88
N GLN A 44 2.79 2.37 5.46
CA GLN A 44 2.26 3.59 6.04
C GLN A 44 0.84 3.34 6.55
N ILE A 45 0.62 3.66 7.83
CA ILE A 45 -0.70 3.62 8.46
C ILE A 45 -1.26 5.04 8.46
N LEU A 46 -2.49 5.19 7.99
CA LEU A 46 -3.20 6.45 7.88
C LEU A 46 -4.36 6.52 8.90
N PRO A 47 -4.74 7.72 9.35
CA PRO A 47 -5.96 7.89 10.14
C PRO A 47 -7.19 7.39 9.38
N CYS A 48 -8.16 6.83 10.11
CA CYS A 48 -9.43 6.42 9.52
C CYS A 48 -10.35 7.64 9.27
N GLY A 49 -11.07 7.64 8.14
CA GLY A 49 -12.07 8.66 7.80
C GLY A 49 -11.90 9.30 6.42
N GLU A 50 -12.94 9.96 5.91
CA GLU A 50 -12.91 10.63 4.59
C GLU A 50 -11.97 11.85 4.57
N ASP A 51 -11.74 12.49 5.72
CA ASP A 51 -10.80 13.63 5.84
C ASP A 51 -9.36 13.23 5.47
N THR A 52 -9.04 11.94 5.57
CA THR A 52 -7.76 11.36 5.12
C THR A 52 -7.60 11.46 3.59
N LYS A 53 -8.69 11.63 2.83
CA LYS A 53 -8.68 11.82 1.37
C LYS A 53 -8.26 13.24 0.99
N SER A 54 -7.02 13.58 1.32
CA SER A 54 -6.44 14.89 1.11
C SER A 54 -5.12 14.83 0.36
N LEU A 55 -4.76 15.91 -0.33
CA LEU A 55 -3.43 16.04 -0.95
C LEU A 55 -2.31 16.05 0.09
N HIS A 56 -2.60 16.43 1.32
CA HIS A 56 -1.63 16.34 2.41
C HIS A 56 -1.22 14.88 2.67
N THR A 57 -2.20 13.98 2.76
CA THR A 57 -1.97 12.55 2.95
C THR A 57 -1.26 11.91 1.75
N VAL A 58 -1.61 12.33 0.53
CA VAL A 58 -0.90 11.91 -0.69
C VAL A 58 0.58 12.33 -0.63
N ASN A 59 0.87 13.57 -0.22
CA ASN A 59 2.24 14.05 -0.09
C ASN A 59 3.02 13.27 0.98
N GLN A 60 2.40 12.99 2.13
CA GLN A 60 3.02 12.14 3.16
C GLN A 60 3.42 10.77 2.60
N LEU A 61 2.55 10.14 1.79
CA LEU A 61 2.87 8.87 1.15
C LEU A 61 4.03 8.99 0.15
N PHE A 62 4.09 10.07 -0.63
CA PHE A 62 5.24 10.31 -1.49
C PHE A 62 6.52 10.48 -0.69
N ASP A 63 6.49 11.25 0.40
CA ASP A 63 7.65 11.44 1.28
C ASP A 63 8.14 10.09 1.83
N THR A 64 7.22 9.24 2.34
CA THR A 64 7.56 7.89 2.82
C THR A 64 8.19 7.03 1.72
N MET A 65 7.65 7.06 0.50
CA MET A 65 8.18 6.28 -0.63
C MET A 65 9.56 6.78 -1.08
N LEU A 66 9.79 8.10 -1.06
CA LEU A 66 11.07 8.71 -1.39
C LEU A 66 12.13 8.41 -0.33
N GLU A 67 11.77 8.51 0.96
CA GLU A 67 12.65 8.15 2.09
C GLU A 67 13.03 6.67 2.06
N ALA A 68 12.08 5.79 1.74
CA ALA A 68 12.34 4.37 1.54
C ALA A 68 13.12 4.05 0.24
N SER A 69 13.42 5.07 -0.58
CA SER A 69 14.08 4.94 -1.88
C SER A 69 13.36 3.93 -2.78
N CYS A 70 12.02 3.97 -2.79
CA CYS A 70 11.20 3.16 -3.68
C CYS A 70 11.48 3.53 -5.13
N SER A 71 11.81 2.54 -5.95
CA SER A 71 12.07 2.72 -7.38
C SER A 71 10.76 2.77 -8.18
N ARG A 72 10.87 2.99 -9.49
CA ARG A 72 9.74 2.86 -10.44
C ARG A 72 9.12 1.45 -10.50
N SER A 73 9.78 0.45 -9.91
CA SER A 73 9.26 -0.92 -9.88
C SER A 73 8.43 -1.20 -8.64
N VAL A 74 8.33 -0.28 -7.67
CA VAL A 74 7.55 -0.50 -6.45
C VAL A 74 6.11 -0.90 -6.77
N THR A 75 5.59 -1.88 -6.03
CA THR A 75 4.16 -2.21 -6.06
C THR A 75 3.47 -1.54 -4.88
N VAL A 76 2.50 -0.69 -5.14
CA VAL A 76 1.65 -0.08 -4.10
C VAL A 76 0.50 -1.02 -3.80
N VAL A 77 0.36 -1.42 -2.54
CA VAL A 77 -0.69 -2.33 -2.05
C VAL A 77 -1.63 -1.55 -1.13
N ALA A 78 -2.87 -1.37 -1.56
CA ALA A 78 -3.94 -0.81 -0.73
C ALA A 78 -4.59 -1.91 0.11
N LEU A 79 -4.32 -1.92 1.42
CA LEU A 79 -4.98 -2.81 2.38
C LEU A 79 -6.03 -2.00 3.15
N GLY A 80 -7.28 -2.05 2.73
CA GLY A 80 -8.33 -1.27 3.38
C GLY A 80 -9.61 -1.13 2.56
N GLY A 81 -10.47 -0.21 2.99
CA GLY A 81 -11.69 0.14 2.29
C GLY A 81 -11.47 1.12 1.13
N GLY A 82 -12.57 1.69 0.61
CA GLY A 82 -12.55 2.59 -0.55
C GLY A 82 -11.66 3.82 -0.39
N VAL A 83 -11.59 4.42 0.81
CA VAL A 83 -10.75 5.60 1.07
C VAL A 83 -9.26 5.29 0.87
N ILE A 84 -8.78 4.19 1.45
CA ILE A 84 -7.39 3.75 1.29
C ILE A 84 -7.13 3.36 -0.16
N GLY A 85 -8.08 2.68 -0.82
CA GLY A 85 -7.99 2.34 -2.24
C GLY A 85 -7.82 3.57 -3.14
N ASP A 86 -8.62 4.60 -2.94
CA ASP A 86 -8.57 5.84 -3.74
C ASP A 86 -7.24 6.58 -3.55
N ILE A 87 -6.80 6.74 -2.30
CA ILE A 87 -5.56 7.45 -1.98
C ILE A 87 -4.35 6.69 -2.54
N ALA A 88 -4.24 5.40 -2.24
CA ALA A 88 -3.13 4.58 -2.69
C ALA A 88 -3.13 4.40 -4.20
N GLY A 89 -4.29 4.25 -4.83
CA GLY A 89 -4.44 4.20 -6.29
C GLY A 89 -4.00 5.50 -6.96
N PHE A 90 -4.37 6.65 -6.39
CA PHE A 90 -3.92 7.95 -6.87
C PHE A 90 -2.39 8.12 -6.75
N VAL A 91 -1.82 7.73 -5.60
CA VAL A 91 -0.36 7.72 -5.38
C VAL A 91 0.32 6.82 -6.40
N ALA A 92 -0.18 5.60 -6.62
CA ALA A 92 0.40 4.66 -7.58
C ALA A 92 0.36 5.20 -9.02
N ALA A 93 -0.73 5.86 -9.42
CA ALA A 93 -0.85 6.48 -10.73
C ALA A 93 0.12 7.65 -10.95
N CYS A 94 0.46 8.38 -9.89
CA CYS A 94 1.31 9.56 -9.97
C CYS A 94 2.80 9.27 -9.76
N TYR A 95 3.15 8.35 -8.85
CA TYR A 95 4.53 8.05 -8.47
C TYR A 95 5.30 7.53 -9.69
N HIS A 96 6.46 8.13 -9.99
CA HIS A 96 7.24 7.84 -11.20
C HIS A 96 6.45 7.83 -12.54
N ARG A 97 5.33 8.57 -12.63
CA ARG A 97 4.38 8.57 -13.77
C ARG A 97 3.59 7.26 -13.93
N GLY A 98 3.44 6.49 -12.86
CA GLY A 98 2.70 5.24 -12.81
C GLY A 98 3.57 4.10 -12.31
N VAL A 99 3.09 3.40 -11.30
CA VAL A 99 3.65 2.14 -10.79
C VAL A 99 2.55 1.11 -10.57
N GLU A 100 2.95 -0.14 -10.34
CA GLU A 100 2.01 -1.25 -10.14
C GLU A 100 1.17 -1.02 -8.88
N PHE A 101 -0.12 -1.36 -8.99
CA PHE A 101 -1.10 -1.16 -7.94
C PHE A 101 -1.90 -2.43 -7.68
N LEU A 102 -1.96 -2.85 -6.42
CA LEU A 102 -2.75 -3.98 -5.97
C LEU A 102 -3.76 -3.53 -4.92
N GLN A 103 -5.03 -3.82 -5.16
CA GLN A 103 -6.10 -3.53 -4.21
C GLN A 103 -6.45 -4.80 -3.41
N VAL A 104 -6.41 -4.69 -2.08
CA VAL A 104 -6.84 -5.73 -1.14
C VAL A 104 -8.04 -5.17 -0.36
N PRO A 105 -9.24 -5.23 -0.95
CA PRO A 105 -10.43 -4.62 -0.35
C PRO A 105 -10.85 -5.38 0.91
N THR A 106 -11.12 -4.64 1.98
CA THR A 106 -11.63 -5.18 3.25
C THR A 106 -13.11 -4.87 3.50
N THR A 107 -13.74 -4.11 2.59
CA THR A 107 -15.16 -3.73 2.57
C THR A 107 -15.71 -3.76 1.16
#